data_AF-A0A2S9GLL1-F1
#
_entry.id   AF-A0A2S9GLL1-F1
#
_cell.length_a   1.000
_cell.length_b   1.000
_cell.length_c   1.000
_cell.angle_alpha   90.00
_cell.angle_beta   90.00
_cell.angle_gamma   90.00
#
_symmetry.space_group_name_H-M   'P 1'
#
loop_
_entity.id
_entity.type
_entity.pdbx_description
1 polymer ?
#
loop_
_entity_poly.entity_id
_entity_poly.type
_entity_poly.pdbx_seq_one_letter_code
_entity_poly.pdbx_strand_id
1 'polypeptide(L)'
;MSTSLAVVRLDSDLPLPRPKFDVLRAVEVDSRIAAVSPAGQRALVPTGIAVAIPHGMVGLIHPRSGLAARVGLSIVNSPGT
;
A
#
# COMPACT_ATOMS: atom_id res chain seq x y z
N MET A 1 20.72 1.13 11.60
CA MET A 1 19.69 1.69 12.48
C MET A 1 18.32 1.40 11.88
N SER A 2 17.38 0.90 12.69
CA SER A 2 15.99 0.67 12.31
C SER A 2 15.16 1.92 12.66
N THR A 3 14.28 2.35 11.78
CA THR A 3 13.35 3.46 12.03
C THR A 3 11.98 2.88 12.35
N SER A 4 11.38 3.29 13.47
CA SER A 4 9.99 2.95 13.78
C SER A 4 9.04 3.80 12.95
N LEU A 5 7.96 3.19 12.46
CA LEU A 5 6.85 3.86 11.78
C LEU A 5 5.58 3.60 12.59
N ALA A 6 4.96 4.65 13.10
CA ALA A 6 3.68 4.51 13.78
C ALA A 6 2.57 4.25 12.75
N VAL A 7 1.74 3.25 13.02
CA VAL A 7 0.63 2.84 12.15
C VAL A 7 -0.64 2.73 13.00
N VAL A 8 -1.72 3.34 12.53
CA VAL A 8 -3.07 3.18 13.07
C VAL A 8 -3.88 2.34 12.10
N ARG A 9 -4.50 1.26 12.61
CA ARG A 9 -5.54 0.54 11.87
C ARG A 9 -6.85 1.30 12.01
N LEU A 10 -7.24 2.00 10.95
CA LEU A 10 -8.55 2.65 10.84
C LEU A 10 -9.66 1.61 10.68
N ASP A 11 -9.31 0.43 10.16
CA ASP A 11 -10.14 -0.76 10.13
C ASP A 11 -9.46 -1.88 10.94
N SER A 12 -10.06 -2.27 12.07
CA SER A 12 -9.49 -3.23 13.01
C SER A 12 -9.49 -4.67 12.48
N ASP A 13 -10.35 -4.96 11.50
CA ASP A 13 -10.52 -6.30 10.94
C ASP A 13 -9.42 -6.64 9.92
N LEU A 14 -8.75 -5.60 9.40
CA LEU A 14 -7.59 -5.77 8.52
C LEU A 14 -6.32 -6.14 9.32
N PRO A 15 -5.45 -6.98 8.75
CA PRO A 15 -4.16 -7.25 9.34
C PRO A 15 -3.29 -5.98 9.30
N LEU A 16 -2.33 -5.89 10.24
CA LEU A 16 -1.27 -4.89 10.10
C LEU A 16 -0.46 -5.17 8.83
N PRO A 17 -0.02 -4.14 8.08
CA PRO A 17 0.91 -4.27 6.96
C PRO A 17 2.17 -5.02 7.38
N ARG A 18 2.63 -5.94 6.54
CA ARG A 18 3.77 -6.81 6.85
C ARG A 18 4.84 -6.72 5.76
N PRO A 19 6.13 -6.77 6.14
CA PRO A 19 7.18 -6.97 5.15
C PRO A 19 7.03 -8.36 4.55
N LYS A 20 7.18 -8.48 3.24
CA LYS A 20 7.26 -9.78 2.57
C LYS A 20 8.61 -10.46 2.77
N PHE A 21 9.65 -9.66 2.99
CA PHE A 21 11.01 -10.10 3.24
C PHE A 21 11.64 -9.21 4.30
N ASP A 22 12.39 -9.79 5.23
CA ASP A 22 12.95 -9.08 6.39
C ASP A 22 13.93 -7.95 6.01
N VAL A 23 14.51 -8.02 4.81
CA VAL A 23 15.48 -7.05 4.30
C VAL A 23 14.83 -5.84 3.59
N LEU A 24 13.53 -5.88 3.32
CA LEU A 24 12.86 -4.79 2.62
C LEU A 24 12.42 -3.70 3.59
N ARG A 25 12.65 -2.44 3.18
CA ARG A 25 11.99 -1.26 3.77
C ARG A 25 10.66 -0.98 3.09
N ALA A 26 9.87 -2.03 2.89
CA ALA A 26 8.56 -1.99 2.25
C ALA A 26 7.64 -3.02 2.88
N VAL A 27 6.35 -2.70 2.95
CA VAL A 27 5.31 -3.55 3.48
C VAL A 27 4.19 -3.69 2.45
N GLU A 28 3.51 -4.83 2.46
CA GLU A 28 2.29 -5.00 1.66
C GLU A 28 1.11 -4.36 2.40
N VAL A 29 0.23 -3.70 1.65
CA VAL A 29 -0.97 -3.02 2.17
C VAL A 29 -2.19 -3.63 1.51
N ASP A 30 -3.19 -3.94 2.33
CA ASP A 30 -4.44 -4.54 1.89
C ASP A 30 -5.48 -3.49 1.49
N SER A 31 -6.39 -3.90 0.60
CA SER A 31 -7.60 -3.13 0.31
C SER A 31 -8.62 -3.31 1.44
N ARG A 32 -9.24 -2.23 1.89
CA ARG A 32 -10.33 -2.28 2.87
C ARG A 32 -11.65 -2.77 2.27
N ILE A 33 -11.84 -2.60 0.97
CA ILE A 33 -13.07 -2.95 0.27
C ILE A 33 -12.76 -3.91 -0.87
N ALA A 34 -13.73 -4.78 -1.19
CA ALA A 34 -13.74 -5.46 -2.47
C ALA A 34 -14.00 -4.42 -3.58
N ALA A 35 -13.18 -4.42 -4.61
CA ALA A 35 -13.31 -3.53 -5.75
C ALA A 35 -13.15 -4.32 -7.05
N VAL A 36 -14.04 -4.05 -8.01
CA VAL A 36 -13.94 -4.56 -9.37
C VAL A 36 -13.68 -3.37 -10.28
N SER A 37 -12.60 -3.42 -11.06
CA SER A 37 -12.24 -2.39 -12.02
C SER A 37 -12.31 -2.95 -13.44
N PRO A 38 -13.29 -2.52 -14.26
CA PRO A 38 -13.29 -2.85 -15.68
C PRO A 38 -12.05 -2.33 -16.40
N ALA A 39 -11.77 -2.87 -17.58
CA ALA A 39 -10.62 -2.46 -18.38
C ALA A 39 -10.62 -0.93 -18.63
N GLY A 40 -9.47 -0.29 -18.39
CA GLY A 40 -9.29 1.15 -18.54
C GLY A 40 -9.93 2.03 -17.45
N GLN A 41 -10.68 1.45 -16.52
CA GLN A 41 -11.27 2.19 -15.40
C GLN A 41 -10.30 2.34 -14.23
N ARG A 42 -10.59 3.30 -13.36
CA ARG A 42 -9.85 3.55 -12.12
C ARG A 42 -10.82 3.69 -10.95
N ALA A 43 -10.37 3.25 -9.77
CA ALA A 43 -11.09 3.42 -8.52
C ALA A 43 -10.13 3.93 -7.45
N LEU A 44 -10.63 4.75 -6.53
CA LEU A 44 -9.94 5.07 -5.29
C LEU A 44 -10.27 3.98 -4.27
N VAL A 45 -9.29 3.14 -3.94
CA VAL A 45 -9.47 2.02 -3.00
C VAL A 45 -8.82 2.36 -1.67
N PRO A 46 -9.59 2.50 -0.56
CA PRO A 46 -9.02 2.78 0.76
C PRO A 46 -8.24 1.58 1.30
N THR A 47 -7.18 1.84 2.06
CA THR A 47 -6.30 0.82 2.64
C THR A 47 -6.64 0.48 4.10
N GLY A 48 -7.45 1.28 4.77
CA GLY A 48 -7.83 1.07 6.18
C GLY A 48 -6.70 1.33 7.19
N ILE A 49 -5.63 2.01 6.79
CA ILE A 49 -4.53 2.40 7.68
C ILE A 49 -4.22 3.89 7.56
N ALA A 50 -3.66 4.44 8.63
CA ALA A 50 -2.97 5.73 8.64
C ALA A 50 -1.57 5.54 9.21
N VAL A 51 -0.59 6.29 8.71
CA VAL A 51 0.81 6.20 9.15
C VAL A 51 1.34 7.59 9.50
N ALA A 52 2.23 7.67 10.48
CA ALA A 52 2.95 8.90 10.81
C ALA A 52 4.37 8.84 10.24
N ILE A 53 4.56 9.36 9.03
CA ILE A 53 5.87 9.41 8.37
C ILE A 53 6.81 10.31 9.19
N PRO A 54 8.01 9.84 9.60
CA PRO A 54 8.96 10.66 10.33
C PRO A 54 9.40 11.88 9.53
N HIS A 55 9.67 12.98 10.23
CA HIS A 55 10.18 14.20 9.59
C HIS A 55 11.47 13.93 8.80
N GLY A 56 11.57 14.51 7.59
CA GLY A 56 12.69 14.28 6.67
C GLY A 56 12.60 12.97 5.87
N MET A 57 11.47 12.25 5.94
CA MET A 57 11.19 11.06 5.13
C MET A 57 9.94 11.25 4.28
N VAL A 58 9.77 10.39 3.26
CA VAL A 58 8.59 10.34 2.39
C VAL A 58 8.05 8.91 2.36
N GLY A 59 6.73 8.76 2.34
CA GLY A 59 6.07 7.47 2.07
C GLY A 59 5.90 7.30 0.56
N LEU A 60 6.21 6.13 0.02
CA LEU A 60 6.07 5.85 -1.41
C LEU A 60 5.18 4.63 -1.62
N ILE A 61 4.10 4.81 -2.40
CA ILE A 61 3.17 3.73 -2.74
C ILE A 61 3.45 3.25 -4.16
N HIS A 62 3.88 1.99 -4.28
CA HIS A 62 4.28 1.36 -5.54
C HIS A 62 3.34 0.20 -5.90
N PRO A 63 3.10 -0.05 -7.20
CA PRO A 63 2.34 -1.23 -7.64
C PRO A 63 3.11 -2.53 -7.37
N ARG A 64 2.39 -3.61 -7.09
CA ARG A 64 2.98 -4.95 -6.99
C ARG A 64 3.25 -5.51 -8.38
N SER A 65 4.51 -5.84 -8.66
CA SER A 65 4.97 -6.33 -9.97
C SER A 65 4.19 -7.56 -10.46
N GLY A 66 3.83 -8.47 -9.56
CA GLY A 66 3.05 -9.68 -9.91
C GLY A 66 1.66 -9.37 -10.47
N LEU A 67 0.94 -8.40 -9.90
CA LEU A 67 -0.39 -8.02 -10.40
C LEU A 67 -0.29 -7.15 -11.66
N ALA A 68 0.72 -6.28 -11.73
CA ALA A 68 1.02 -5.51 -12.92
C ALA A 68 1.29 -6.41 -14.14
N ALA A 69 2.17 -7.41 -14.00
CA ALA A 69 2.55 -8.28 -15.11
C ALA A 69 1.44 -9.27 -15.52
N ARG A 70 0.62 -9.75 -14.56
CA ARG A 70 -0.40 -10.78 -14.84
C ARG A 70 -1.71 -10.22 -15.34
N VAL A 71 -2.16 -9.08 -14.79
CA VAL A 71 -3.51 -8.54 -15.04
C VAL A 71 -3.52 -7.05 -15.37
N GLY A 72 -2.35 -6.41 -15.54
CA GLY A 72 -2.25 -5.00 -15.92
C GLY A 72 -2.65 -4.02 -14.81
N LEU A 73 -2.70 -4.46 -13.54
CA LEU A 73 -3.06 -3.58 -12.44
C LEU A 73 -1.95 -2.56 -12.18
N SER A 74 -2.31 -1.28 -12.11
CA SER A 74 -1.40 -0.17 -11.85
C SER A 74 -2.02 0.85 -10.89
N ILE A 75 -1.21 1.83 -10.48
CA ILE A 75 -1.62 2.96 -9.65
C ILE A 75 -1.40 4.22 -10.49
N VAL A 76 -2.47 5.00 -10.70
CA VAL A 76 -2.48 6.15 -11.62
C VAL A 76 -1.42 7.18 -11.25
N ASN A 77 -1.21 7.42 -9.97
CA ASN A 77 -0.24 8.38 -9.45
C ASN A 77 1.07 7.74 -8.97
N SER A 78 1.44 6.55 -9.47
CA SER A 78 2.67 5.88 -9.03
C SER A 78 3.95 6.63 -9.43
N PRO A 79 4.96 6.74 -8.52
CA PRO A 79 4.88 6.42 -7.10
C PRO A 79 4.02 7.45 -6.36
N GLY A 80 3.00 6.97 -5.63
CA GLY A 80 2.15 7.85 -4.82
C GLY A 80 2.95 8.39 -3.64
N THR A 81 2.94 9.70 -3.47
CA THR A 81 3.60 10.44 -2.38
C THR A 81 2.61 10.90 -1.33
#